data_AF-A0A7X5JE99-F1
#
_entry.id   AF-A0A7X5JE99-F1
#
_cell.length_a   1.000
_cell.length_b   1.000
_cell.length_c   1.000
_cell.angle_alpha   90.00
_cell.angle_beta   90.00
_cell.angle_gamma   90.00
#
_symmetry.space_group_name_H-M   'P 1'
#
loop_
_entity.id
_entity.type
_entity.pdbx_description
1 polymer ?
#
loop_
_entity_poly.entity_id
_entity_poly.type
_entity_poly.pdbx_seq_one_letter_code
_entity_poly.pdbx_strand_id
1 'polypeptide(L)' 'TNNVVFPTGAIVRDKKLYIYYGAADKLIAAKSINLTELLTELKKNSLKL' A
#
# COMPACT_ATOMS: atom_id res chain seq x y z
N THR A 1 16.63 3.89 -10.92
CA THR A 1 15.32 4.50 -10.63
C THR A 1 14.14 3.81 -11.30
N ASN A 2 14.30 2.95 -12.32
CA ASN A 2 13.14 2.37 -13.04
C ASN A 2 12.23 1.45 -12.20
N ASN A 3 12.77 0.75 -11.18
CA ASN A 3 12.02 -0.24 -10.38
C ASN A 3 11.88 0.21 -8.92
N VAL A 4 11.44 1.45 -8.70
CA VAL A 4 11.23 2.01 -7.36
C VAL A 4 9.75 2.28 -7.16
N VAL A 5 9.21 1.76 -6.06
CA VAL A 5 7.87 2.07 -5.54
C VAL A 5 8.06 2.54 -4.12
N PHE A 6 7.73 3.80 -3.85
CA PHE A 6 7.93 4.39 -2.52
C PHE A 6 6.62 4.98 -1.99
N PRO A 7 5.89 4.29 -1.08
CA PRO A 7 4.67 4.81 -0.50
C PRO A 7 4.95 6.02 0.39
N THR A 8 4.24 7.12 0.14
CA THR A 8 4.45 8.41 0.84
C THR A 8 3.22 8.90 1.58
N GLY A 9 2.04 8.38 1.26
CA GLY A 9 0.80 8.76 1.94
C GLY A 9 -0.24 7.65 1.89
N ALA A 10 -1.10 7.62 2.89
CA ALA A 10 -2.21 6.69 2.93
C ALA A 10 -3.45 7.31 3.59
N ILE A 11 -4.63 6.94 3.10
CA ILE A 11 -5.92 7.37 3.64
C ILE A 11 -6.82 6.15 3.78
N VAL A 12 -7.49 6.02 4.92
CA VAL A 12 -8.56 5.02 5.11
C VAL A 12 -9.90 5.72 4.92
N ARG A 13 -10.69 5.25 3.97
CA ARG A 13 -12.05 5.77 3.70
C ARG A 13 -12.94 4.65 3.18
N ASP A 14 -14.17 4.58 3.66
CA ASP A 14 -15.18 3.60 3.21
C ASP A 14 -14.66 2.15 3.24
N LYS A 15 -13.97 1.78 4.33
CA LYS A 15 -13.33 0.47 4.55
C LYS A 15 -12.20 0.11 3.57
N LYS A 16 -11.79 1.04 2.70
CA LYS A 16 -10.65 0.89 1.79
C LYS A 16 -9.45 1.70 2.30
N LEU A 17 -8.27 1.11 2.17
CA LEU A 17 -6.99 1.78 2.29
C LEU A 17 -6.58 2.26 0.89
N TYR A 18 -6.36 3.56 0.74
CA TYR A 18 -5.77 4.18 -0.43
C TYR A 18 -4.31 4.50 -0.13
N ILE A 19 -3.39 4.02 -0.97
CA ILE A 19 -1.95 4.22 -0.84
C ILE A 19 -1.50 5.07 -2.03
N TYR A 20 -0.90 6.23 -1.73
CA TYR A 20 -0.24 7.09 -2.69
C TYR A 20 1.26 6.84 -2.62
N TYR A 21 1.89 6.65 -3.77
CA TYR A 21 3.30 6.28 -3.85
C TYR A 21 4.01 6.94 -5.02
N GLY A 22 5.29 7.25 -4.83
CA GLY A 22 6.19 7.62 -5.91
C GLY A 22 6.49 6.41 -6.79
N ALA A 23 6.34 6.58 -8.10
CA ALA A 23 6.63 5.58 -9.12
C ALA A 23 7.87 6.00 -9.92
N ALA A 24 8.95 5.24 -9.73
CA ALA A 24 10.25 5.42 -10.39
C ALA A 24 10.86 6.83 -10.24
N ASP A 25 10.61 7.50 -9.11
CA ASP A 25 11.01 8.89 -8.82
C ASP A 25 10.61 9.91 -9.90
N LYS A 26 9.58 9.58 -10.68
CA LYS A 26 9.14 10.35 -11.85
C LYS A 26 7.67 10.74 -11.78
N LEU A 27 6.85 9.88 -11.19
CA LEU A 27 5.40 10.03 -11.16
C LEU A 27 4.86 9.75 -9.77
N ILE A 28 3.62 10.16 -9.55
CA ILE A 28 2.82 9.76 -8.39
C ILE A 28 1.72 8.82 -8.91
N ALA A 29 1.50 7.72 -8.19
CA ALA A 29 0.43 6.78 -8.45
C ALA A 29 -0.37 6.51 -7.17
N ALA A 30 -1.56 5.93 -7.33
CA ALA A 30 -2.42 5.54 -6.23
C ALA A 30 -3.00 4.15 -6.45
N LYS A 31 -3.14 3.38 -5.37
CA LYS A 31 -3.84 2.09 -5.36
C LYS A 31 -4.74 1.97 -4.14
N SER A 32 -5.89 1.33 -4.29
CA SER A 32 -6.80 1.03 -3.18
C SER A 32 -6.95 -0.47 -2.94
N ILE A 33 -7.11 -0.86 -1.69
CA ILE A 33 -7.41 -2.23 -1.25
C ILE A 33 -8.41 -2.20 -0.08
N ASN A 34 -9.19 -3.27 0.10
CA ASN A 34 -10.01 -3.42 1.31
C ASN A 34 -9.09 -3.61 2.54
N LEU A 35 -9.30 -2.81 3.59
CA LEU A 35 -8.42 -2.82 4.76
C LEU A 35 -8.52 -4.13 5.55
N THR A 36 -9.71 -4.71 5.67
CA THR A 36 -9.93 -5.97 6.40
C THR A 36 -9.26 -7.14 5.69
N GLU A 37 -9.34 -7.18 4.36
CA GLU A 37 -8.65 -8.20 3.55
C GLU A 37 -7.13 -8.11 3.73
N LEU A 38 -6.56 -6.90 3.61
CA LEU A 38 -5.12 -6.70 3.81
C LEU A 38 -4.66 -7.15 5.21
N LEU A 39 -5.35 -6.72 6.27
CA LEU A 39 -4.99 -7.10 7.64
C LEU A 39 -5.14 -8.60 7.90
N THR A 40 -6.11 -9.25 7.25
CA THR A 40 -6.30 -10.70 7.32
C THR A 40 -5.11 -11.42 6.69
N GLU A 41 -4.68 -11.00 5.51
CA GLU A 41 -3.53 -11.60 4.82
C GLU A 41 -2.21 -11.37 5.57
N LEU A 42 -2.00 -10.18 6.14
CA LEU A 42 -0.81 -9.89 6.94
C LEU A 42 -0.74 -10.77 8.20
N LYS A 43 -1.87 -11.08 8.84
CA LYS A 43 -1.92 -11.98 10.01
C LYS A 43 -1.63 -13.43 9.66
N LYS A 44 -2.00 -13.89 8.45
CA LYS A 44 -1.69 -15.25 7.98
C LYS A 44 -0.19 -15.45 7.78
N ASN A 45 0.50 -14.40 7.33
CA ASN A 45 1.94 -14.39 7.12
C ASN A 45 2.63 -13.64 8.27
N SER A 46 2.39 -14.09 9.51
CA SER A 46 3.09 -13.56 10.67
C SER A 46 4.59 -13.64 10.42
N LEU A 47 5.27 -12.49 10.40
CA LEU A 47 6.72 -12.41 10.29
C LEU A 47 7.32 -13.30 11.39
N LYS A 48 8.04 -14.35 10.99
CA LYS A 48 9.00 -14.98 11.88
C LYS A 48 10.16 -14.00 11.96
N LEU A 49 10.14 -13.15 12.98
CA LEU A 49 11.30 -12.37 13.39
C LEU A 49 12.37 -13.32 13.95
#